data_AF-A0A948EKA5-F1
#
_entry.id   AF-A0A948EKA5-F1
#
_cell.length_a   1.000
_cell.length_b   1.000
_cell.length_c   1.000
_cell.angle_alpha   90.00
_cell.angle_beta   90.00
_cell.angle_gamma   90.00
#
_symmetry.space_group_name_H-M   'P 1'
#
loop_
_entity.id
_entity.type
_entity.pdbx_description
1 polymer ?
#
loop_
_entity_poly.entity_id
_entity_poly.type
_entity_poly.pdbx_seq_one_letter_code
_entity_poly.pdbx_strand_id
1 'polypeptide(L)'
;MSNKRYIKILIRTAGYSLMLVLLAGTLGCAYFNTYYNAQKLYNSASKKHRQFPDTTAATSAEKEGLKKAIDKYADVALKYPNSRWVLPSLYNMGNAYYLRGEYDKAARKYQEIWHYYPESKYSAWSQLNSALISYNLGQWDKALWELSQIKTDDKNTIQRSAYLEALILQAIPDYPKAVISWERFLHKHYKSNLTINARYNYARCLFSLNEFTNSIRELEIILDSRIKKNFRYQVAMLLGQAYQGNARHSEALPLYQRLLKRESDKGRISAIELEILNCQTPRITAADAVGLYYGLAQKYPKTAISSEALFKIGQIYEAGQELDSALVYYNKARNENPAVYVREVTLKKSADISLLLAYRQQSDQQAAEQSAKLQFLMAEHYLFGLNKPDSALSTYSRVASDFAEQPLAPKAWFAAAWTARHRLSDNSKADSILSVLIEKYPRTRYANGARLMLNQPIDTTVIDIEPEIEMNVKPLEQKKEVPPMPADTAQTPPPDSDAKDSLPKPLIPGPNMNREMNPK
;
A
#
# COMPACT_ATOMS: atom_id res chain seq x y z
N MET A 1 -91.29 4.44 -9.77
CA MET A 1 -90.27 5.17 -8.97
C MET A 1 -88.90 4.45 -8.83
N SER A 2 -88.69 3.25 -9.41
CA SER A 2 -87.48 2.43 -9.14
C SER A 2 -86.21 2.87 -9.90
N ASN A 3 -86.33 3.28 -11.17
CA ASN A 3 -85.14 3.45 -12.04
C ASN A 3 -84.25 4.67 -11.70
N LYS A 4 -84.84 5.77 -11.20
CA LYS A 4 -84.08 7.00 -10.87
C LYS A 4 -83.21 6.85 -9.60
N ARG A 5 -83.56 5.94 -8.68
CA ARG A 5 -82.75 5.66 -7.48
C ARG A 5 -81.53 4.80 -7.82
N TYR A 6 -81.70 3.80 -8.69
CA TYR A 6 -80.60 2.95 -9.15
C TYR A 6 -79.51 3.73 -9.90
N ILE A 7 -79.90 4.61 -10.82
CA ILE A 7 -78.95 5.44 -11.59
C ILE A 7 -78.14 6.38 -10.67
N LYS A 8 -78.76 6.96 -9.62
CA LYS A 8 -78.06 7.80 -8.65
C LYS A 8 -77.03 7.05 -7.81
N ILE A 9 -77.31 5.79 -7.46
CA ILE A 9 -76.37 4.95 -6.70
C ILE A 9 -75.19 4.56 -7.60
N LEU A 10 -75.44 4.15 -8.84
CA LEU A 10 -74.42 3.78 -9.83
C LEU A 10 -73.46 4.93 -10.16
N ILE A 11 -73.97 6.16 -10.32
CA ILE A 11 -73.14 7.35 -10.55
C ILE A 11 -72.30 7.69 -9.32
N ARG A 12 -72.84 7.53 -8.10
CA ARG A 12 -72.07 7.73 -6.86
C ARG A 12 -70.96 6.69 -6.72
N THR A 13 -71.25 5.41 -6.94
CA THR A 13 -70.24 4.34 -6.85
C THR A 13 -69.16 4.49 -7.92
N ALA A 14 -69.53 4.85 -9.15
CA ALA A 14 -68.56 5.14 -10.21
C ALA A 14 -67.69 6.37 -9.88
N GLY A 15 -68.27 7.41 -9.26
CA GLY A 15 -67.54 8.57 -8.76
C GLY A 15 -66.52 8.22 -7.66
N TYR A 16 -66.90 7.37 -6.69
CA TYR A 16 -65.98 6.88 -5.66
C TYR A 16 -64.86 6.02 -6.24
N SER A 17 -65.16 5.14 -7.21
CA SER A 17 -64.15 4.33 -7.90
C SER A 17 -63.17 5.18 -8.70
N LEU A 18 -63.66 6.19 -9.43
CA LEU A 18 -62.82 7.12 -10.18
C LEU A 18 -61.95 7.99 -9.24
N MET A 19 -62.50 8.42 -8.11
CA MET A 19 -61.77 9.17 -7.09
C MET A 19 -60.69 8.32 -6.42
N LEU A 20 -60.94 7.04 -6.13
CA LEU A 20 -59.96 6.09 -5.62
C LEU A 20 -58.84 5.80 -6.63
N VAL A 21 -59.15 5.68 -7.92
CA VAL A 21 -58.16 5.52 -8.99
C VAL A 21 -57.30 6.78 -9.18
N LEU A 22 -57.90 7.97 -9.08
CA LEU A 22 -57.18 9.25 -9.12
C LEU A 22 -56.30 9.47 -7.87
N LEU A 23 -56.76 9.09 -6.68
CA LEU A 23 -55.95 9.09 -5.44
C LEU A 23 -54.81 8.07 -5.49
N ALA A 24 -55.04 6.88 -6.06
CA ALA A 24 -53.98 5.90 -6.30
C ALA A 24 -52.95 6.40 -7.32
N GLY A 25 -53.37 7.15 -8.34
CA GLY A 25 -52.51 7.75 -9.36
C GLY A 25 -51.60 8.87 -8.83
N THR A 26 -52.06 9.68 -7.88
CA THR A 26 -51.26 10.78 -7.28
C THR A 26 -50.25 10.26 -6.25
N LEU A 27 -50.62 9.23 -5.48
CA LEU A 27 -49.71 8.53 -4.55
C LEU A 27 -48.60 7.78 -5.29
N GLY A 28 -48.90 7.21 -6.46
CA GLY A 28 -47.95 6.57 -7.38
C GLY A 28 -46.76 7.46 -7.80
N CYS A 29 -47.04 8.75 -8.04
CA CYS A 29 -46.05 9.72 -8.52
C CYS A 29 -45.17 10.27 -7.39
N ALA A 30 -45.71 10.44 -6.18
CA ALA A 30 -45.00 11.10 -5.07
C ALA A 30 -43.81 10.28 -4.53
N TYR A 31 -43.98 8.96 -4.35
CA TYR A 31 -42.88 8.11 -3.87
C TYR A 31 -41.79 7.94 -4.95
N PHE A 32 -42.18 7.83 -6.23
CA PHE A 32 -41.24 7.67 -7.33
C PHE A 32 -40.37 8.92 -7.48
N ASN A 33 -40.99 10.10 -7.41
CA ASN A 33 -40.27 11.38 -7.43
C ASN A 33 -39.27 11.50 -6.27
N THR A 34 -39.64 11.03 -5.07
CA THR A 34 -38.75 11.05 -3.89
C THR A 34 -37.52 10.16 -4.11
N TYR A 35 -37.72 8.91 -4.54
CA TYR A 35 -36.63 7.99 -4.86
C TYR A 35 -35.76 8.50 -6.02
N TYR A 36 -36.38 9.00 -7.09
CA TYR A 36 -35.68 9.50 -8.26
C TYR A 36 -34.76 10.67 -7.91
N ASN A 37 -35.23 11.60 -7.06
CA ASN A 37 -34.42 12.70 -6.56
C ASN A 37 -33.24 12.21 -5.71
N ALA A 38 -33.45 11.22 -4.85
CA ALA A 38 -32.39 10.58 -4.09
C ALA A 38 -31.33 9.95 -5.01
N GLN A 39 -31.78 9.19 -6.02
CA GLN A 39 -30.91 8.55 -6.99
C GLN A 39 -30.11 9.55 -7.83
N LYS A 40 -30.72 10.67 -8.22
CA LYS A 40 -30.03 11.74 -8.96
C LYS A 40 -28.92 12.36 -8.12
N LEU A 41 -29.18 12.65 -6.85
CA LEU A 41 -28.19 13.16 -5.91
C LEU A 41 -27.04 12.16 -5.72
N TYR A 42 -27.38 10.90 -5.46
CA TYR A 42 -26.39 9.83 -5.31
C TYR A 42 -25.51 9.72 -6.56
N ASN A 43 -26.10 9.57 -7.75
CA ASN A 43 -25.37 9.40 -9.00
C ASN A 43 -24.46 10.60 -9.33
N SER A 44 -24.88 11.81 -8.95
CA SER A 44 -24.05 13.01 -9.11
C SER A 44 -22.84 12.96 -8.19
N ALA A 45 -23.03 12.60 -6.93
CA ALA A 45 -21.97 12.54 -5.93
C ALA A 45 -21.02 11.33 -6.08
N SER A 46 -21.53 10.19 -6.58
CA SER A 46 -20.78 8.96 -6.78
C SER A 46 -20.23 8.79 -8.21
N LYS A 47 -20.31 9.83 -9.06
CA LYS A 47 -19.95 9.72 -10.48
C LYS A 47 -18.53 9.19 -10.72
N LYS A 48 -17.57 9.57 -9.88
CA LYS A 48 -16.16 9.13 -9.95
C LYS A 48 -15.92 7.78 -9.27
N HIS A 49 -16.89 7.33 -8.47
CA HIS A 49 -16.83 6.18 -7.57
C HIS A 49 -17.49 4.95 -8.18
N ARG A 50 -16.96 4.46 -9.30
CA ARG A 50 -17.55 3.37 -10.11
C ARG A 50 -16.71 2.09 -10.17
N GLN A 51 -15.54 2.11 -9.54
CA GLN A 51 -14.61 0.98 -9.56
C GLN A 51 -14.92 0.02 -8.43
N PHE A 52 -14.48 -1.23 -8.56
CA PHE A 52 -14.63 -2.22 -7.49
C PHE A 52 -13.29 -2.91 -7.21
N PRO A 53 -12.87 -3.00 -5.94
CA PRO A 53 -13.31 -2.13 -4.84
C PRO A 53 -13.10 -0.66 -5.15
N ASP A 54 -13.92 0.21 -4.55
CA ASP A 54 -13.62 1.64 -4.59
C ASP A 54 -12.68 1.99 -3.44
N THR A 55 -11.49 2.45 -3.79
CA THR A 55 -10.44 2.86 -2.86
C THR A 55 -10.29 4.38 -2.80
N THR A 56 -11.11 5.14 -3.54
CA THR A 56 -10.98 6.59 -3.61
C THR A 56 -11.81 7.27 -2.51
N ALA A 57 -11.17 8.19 -1.78
CA ALA A 57 -11.87 8.96 -0.76
C ALA A 57 -12.78 10.00 -1.42
N ALA A 58 -14.04 10.06 -0.99
CA ALA A 58 -14.96 11.11 -1.42
C ALA A 58 -14.51 12.49 -0.92
N THR A 59 -14.60 13.50 -1.80
CA THR A 59 -14.36 14.91 -1.44
C THR A 59 -15.43 15.44 -0.49
N SER A 60 -15.17 16.56 0.20
CA SER A 60 -16.17 17.19 1.08
C SER A 60 -17.49 17.50 0.36
N ALA A 61 -17.41 17.99 -0.88
CA ALA A 61 -18.59 18.26 -1.70
C ALA A 61 -19.37 16.98 -2.09
N GLU A 62 -18.65 15.91 -2.44
CA GLU A 62 -19.25 14.60 -2.73
C GLU A 62 -19.91 14.02 -1.47
N LYS A 63 -19.24 14.10 -0.32
CA LYS A 63 -19.81 13.69 0.98
C LYS A 63 -21.11 14.43 1.26
N GLU A 64 -21.15 15.76 1.10
CA GLU A 64 -22.38 16.53 1.30
C GLU A 64 -23.51 16.12 0.34
N GLY A 65 -23.19 15.88 -0.93
CA GLY A 65 -24.15 15.34 -1.91
C GLY A 65 -24.70 13.97 -1.49
N LEU A 66 -23.84 13.09 -0.98
CA LEU A 66 -24.23 11.77 -0.46
C LEU A 66 -25.13 11.88 0.78
N LYS A 67 -24.89 12.86 1.66
CA LYS A 67 -25.77 13.12 2.82
C LYS A 67 -27.19 13.47 2.36
N LYS A 68 -27.32 14.41 1.43
CA LYS A 68 -28.63 14.79 0.86
C LYS A 68 -29.32 13.60 0.20
N ALA A 69 -28.56 12.71 -0.45
CA ALA A 69 -29.11 11.48 -1.02
C ALA A 69 -29.63 10.54 0.09
N ILE A 70 -28.86 10.33 1.16
CA ILE A 70 -29.24 9.53 2.33
C ILE A 70 -30.56 10.04 2.94
N ASP A 71 -30.68 11.35 3.15
CA ASP A 71 -31.90 11.95 3.74
C ASP A 71 -33.13 11.66 2.85
N LYS A 72 -32.96 11.74 1.52
CA LYS A 72 -34.05 11.45 0.57
C LYS A 72 -34.37 9.97 0.45
N TYR A 73 -33.39 9.08 0.57
CA TYR A 73 -33.66 7.64 0.66
C TYR A 73 -34.37 7.28 1.98
N ALA A 74 -34.02 7.93 3.09
CA ALA A 74 -34.71 7.76 4.36
C ALA A 74 -36.17 8.22 4.28
N ASP A 75 -36.44 9.36 3.60
CA ASP A 75 -37.80 9.81 3.29
C ASP A 75 -38.63 8.71 2.58
N VAL A 76 -38.02 7.94 1.65
CA VAL A 76 -38.72 6.84 0.96
C VAL A 76 -39.14 5.75 1.96
N ALA A 77 -38.21 5.31 2.81
CA ALA A 77 -38.47 4.26 3.79
C ALA A 77 -39.50 4.67 4.86
N LEU A 78 -39.44 5.92 5.32
CA LEU A 78 -40.31 6.43 6.40
C LEU A 78 -41.72 6.76 5.91
N LYS A 79 -41.84 7.42 4.75
CA LYS A 79 -43.14 7.92 4.26
C LYS A 79 -43.87 6.89 3.40
N TYR A 80 -43.14 5.96 2.79
CA TYR A 80 -43.69 4.97 1.86
C TYR A 80 -43.18 3.56 2.16
N PRO A 81 -43.39 3.02 3.38
CA PRO A 81 -42.79 1.76 3.84
C PRO A 81 -43.18 0.52 3.02
N ASN A 82 -44.32 0.56 2.33
CA ASN A 82 -44.78 -0.55 1.46
C ASN A 82 -44.35 -0.39 -0.01
N SER A 83 -43.53 0.62 -0.32
CA SER A 83 -43.10 0.89 -1.70
C SER A 83 -42.01 -0.07 -2.17
N ARG A 84 -42.04 -0.46 -3.45
CA ARG A 84 -40.96 -1.23 -4.10
C ARG A 84 -39.58 -0.56 -4.05
N TRP A 85 -39.53 0.74 -3.72
CA TRP A 85 -38.30 1.52 -3.65
C TRP A 85 -37.65 1.55 -2.27
N VAL A 86 -38.28 0.99 -1.23
CA VAL A 86 -37.70 0.92 0.11
C VAL A 86 -36.39 0.15 0.09
N LEU A 87 -36.39 -1.05 -0.48
CA LEU A 87 -35.21 -1.90 -0.49
C LEU A 87 -34.03 -1.33 -1.33
N PRO A 88 -34.24 -0.82 -2.57
CA PRO A 88 -33.22 -0.05 -3.27
C PRO A 88 -32.72 1.17 -2.49
N SER A 89 -33.60 1.84 -1.73
CA SER A 89 -33.22 3.00 -0.91
C SER A 89 -32.30 2.60 0.24
N LEU A 90 -32.65 1.54 0.99
CA LEU A 90 -31.80 1.00 2.06
C LEU A 90 -30.42 0.60 1.54
N TYR A 91 -30.38 -0.08 0.38
CA TYR A 91 -29.12 -0.49 -0.24
C TYR A 91 -28.26 0.71 -0.63
N ASN A 92 -28.86 1.72 -1.29
CA ASN A 92 -28.13 2.92 -1.69
C ASN A 92 -27.74 3.82 -0.51
N MET A 93 -28.48 3.80 0.60
CA MET A 93 -28.04 4.42 1.86
C MET A 93 -26.77 3.74 2.37
N GLY A 94 -26.71 2.41 2.36
CA GLY A 94 -25.50 1.65 2.69
C GLY A 94 -24.30 2.08 1.83
N ASN A 95 -24.50 2.14 0.50
CA ASN A 95 -23.44 2.57 -0.43
C ASN A 95 -23.00 4.02 -0.17
N ALA A 96 -23.95 4.92 0.12
CA ALA A 96 -23.66 6.32 0.41
C ALA A 96 -22.91 6.49 1.73
N TYR A 97 -23.27 5.73 2.78
CA TYR A 97 -22.50 5.70 4.03
C TYR A 97 -21.10 5.14 3.81
N TYR A 98 -20.93 4.09 3.01
CA TYR A 98 -19.63 3.53 2.65
C TYR A 98 -18.73 4.58 2.00
N LEU A 99 -19.22 5.27 0.96
CA LEU A 99 -18.45 6.31 0.26
C LEU A 99 -18.12 7.52 1.15
N ARG A 100 -18.93 7.78 2.18
CA ARG A 100 -18.65 8.80 3.20
C ARG A 100 -17.60 8.38 4.22
N GLY A 101 -17.22 7.10 4.26
CA GLY A 101 -16.35 6.50 5.27
C GLY A 101 -17.09 6.17 6.58
N GLU A 102 -18.42 6.23 6.59
CA GLU A 102 -19.26 5.93 7.77
C GLU A 102 -19.54 4.43 7.81
N TYR A 103 -18.49 3.63 7.95
CA TYR A 103 -18.53 2.18 7.81
C TYR A 103 -19.51 1.48 8.77
N ASP A 104 -19.61 1.94 10.02
CA ASP A 104 -20.56 1.35 10.98
C ASP A 104 -22.02 1.52 10.54
N LYS A 105 -22.36 2.69 9.98
CA LYS A 105 -23.72 2.95 9.48
C LYS A 105 -23.99 2.17 8.20
N ALA A 106 -23.00 2.06 7.32
CA ALA A 106 -23.10 1.27 6.11
C ALA A 106 -23.33 -0.21 6.42
N ALA A 107 -22.52 -0.80 7.32
CA ALA A 107 -22.65 -2.18 7.76
C ALA A 107 -24.04 -2.47 8.35
N ARG A 108 -24.56 -1.59 9.22
CA ARG A 108 -25.93 -1.73 9.75
C ARG A 108 -27.00 -1.76 8.65
N LYS A 109 -26.87 -0.92 7.61
CA LYS A 109 -27.83 -0.90 6.50
C LYS A 109 -27.77 -2.16 5.64
N TYR A 110 -26.58 -2.72 5.44
CA TYR A 110 -26.43 -3.99 4.74
C TYR A 110 -26.96 -5.17 5.56
N GLN A 111 -26.70 -5.18 6.87
CA GLN A 111 -27.23 -6.17 7.81
C GLN A 111 -28.75 -6.18 7.85
N GLU A 112 -29.38 -4.99 7.88
CA GLU A 112 -30.83 -4.84 7.79
C GLU A 112 -31.39 -5.55 6.54
N ILE A 113 -30.71 -5.41 5.40
CA ILE A 113 -31.16 -6.02 4.14
C ILE A 113 -31.10 -7.54 4.18
N TRP A 114 -29.97 -8.14 4.56
CA TRP A 114 -29.87 -9.60 4.50
C TRP A 114 -30.66 -10.29 5.62
N HIS A 115 -30.95 -9.60 6.74
CA HIS A 115 -31.67 -10.19 7.86
C HIS A 115 -33.18 -10.17 7.62
N TYR A 116 -33.71 -9.05 7.16
CA TYR A 116 -35.14 -8.88 6.93
C TYR A 116 -35.59 -9.22 5.49
N TYR A 117 -34.66 -9.21 4.53
CA TYR A 117 -34.94 -9.48 3.12
C TYR A 117 -33.94 -10.48 2.49
N PRO A 118 -33.75 -11.67 3.09
CA PRO A 118 -32.72 -12.63 2.68
C PRO A 118 -32.87 -13.10 1.21
N GLU A 119 -34.10 -13.23 0.72
CA GLU A 119 -34.41 -13.67 -0.66
C GLU A 119 -34.28 -12.55 -1.70
N SER A 120 -33.98 -11.32 -1.27
CA SER A 120 -33.90 -10.21 -2.20
C SER A 120 -32.61 -10.23 -3.00
N LYS A 121 -32.67 -9.73 -4.24
CA LYS A 121 -31.47 -9.51 -5.05
C LYS A 121 -30.42 -8.60 -4.38
N TYR A 122 -30.81 -7.81 -3.37
CA TYR A 122 -29.91 -6.93 -2.64
C TYR A 122 -29.22 -7.62 -1.45
N SER A 123 -29.70 -8.80 -1.04
CA SER A 123 -29.12 -9.57 0.08
C SER A 123 -27.66 -9.91 -0.19
N ALA A 124 -27.37 -10.60 -1.29
CA ALA A 124 -26.01 -10.99 -1.68
C ALA A 124 -25.10 -9.77 -1.93
N TRP A 125 -25.61 -8.71 -2.55
CA TRP A 125 -24.88 -7.44 -2.72
C TRP A 125 -24.54 -6.76 -1.38
N SER A 126 -25.45 -6.83 -0.41
CA SER A 126 -25.24 -6.26 0.93
C SER A 126 -24.21 -7.07 1.71
N GLN A 127 -24.23 -8.39 1.61
CA GLN A 127 -23.20 -9.28 2.17
C GLN A 127 -21.81 -8.97 1.60
N LEU A 128 -21.70 -8.87 0.26
CA LEU A 128 -20.46 -8.48 -0.40
C LEU A 128 -19.95 -7.11 0.07
N ASN A 129 -20.83 -6.11 0.19
CA ASN A 129 -20.42 -4.77 0.61
C ASN A 129 -20.06 -4.72 2.11
N SER A 130 -20.65 -5.57 2.96
CA SER A 130 -20.20 -5.75 4.35
C SER A 130 -18.81 -6.38 4.42
N ALA A 131 -18.57 -7.43 3.63
CA ALA A 131 -17.24 -8.04 3.52
C ALA A 131 -16.20 -7.02 3.04
N LEU A 132 -16.57 -6.13 2.10
CA LEU A 132 -15.71 -5.03 1.66
C LEU A 132 -15.41 -4.04 2.79
N ILE A 133 -16.38 -3.74 3.66
CA ILE A 133 -16.14 -2.92 4.85
C ILE A 133 -15.17 -3.63 5.80
N SER A 134 -15.38 -4.91 6.09
CA SER A 134 -14.50 -5.71 6.94
C SER A 134 -13.07 -5.73 6.39
N TYR A 135 -12.89 -5.87 5.07
CA TYR A 135 -11.60 -5.73 4.39
C TYR A 135 -10.95 -4.37 4.62
N ASN A 136 -11.69 -3.27 4.41
CA ASN A 136 -11.18 -1.91 4.60
C ASN A 136 -10.79 -1.60 6.05
N LEU A 137 -11.43 -2.27 7.02
CA LEU A 137 -11.12 -2.16 8.45
C LEU A 137 -9.97 -3.07 8.91
N GLY A 138 -9.36 -3.84 8.00
CA GLY A 138 -8.31 -4.81 8.33
C GLY A 138 -8.82 -6.07 9.02
N GLN A 139 -10.14 -6.30 9.05
CA GLN A 139 -10.78 -7.48 9.65
C GLN A 139 -10.84 -8.61 8.62
N TRP A 140 -9.67 -9.11 8.22
CA TRP A 140 -9.51 -10.02 7.09
C TRP A 140 -10.25 -11.35 7.27
N ASP A 141 -10.14 -11.97 8.45
CA ASP A 141 -10.81 -13.25 8.75
C ASP A 141 -12.33 -13.12 8.68
N LYS A 142 -12.86 -12.03 9.24
CA LYS A 142 -14.29 -11.72 9.18
C LYS A 142 -14.74 -11.51 7.74
N ALA A 143 -13.97 -10.78 6.93
CA ALA A 143 -14.31 -10.54 5.53
C ALA A 143 -14.37 -11.85 4.73
N LEU A 144 -13.40 -12.76 4.92
CA LEU A 144 -13.41 -14.09 4.28
C LEU A 144 -14.60 -14.93 4.75
N TRP A 145 -14.91 -14.90 6.04
CA TRP A 145 -16.10 -15.57 6.57
C TRP A 145 -17.38 -15.00 5.94
N GLU A 146 -17.58 -13.68 5.90
CA GLU A 146 -18.74 -13.04 5.27
C GLU A 146 -18.88 -13.43 3.79
N LEU A 147 -17.77 -13.45 3.03
CA LEU A 147 -17.77 -13.90 1.63
C LEU A 147 -18.21 -15.37 1.49
N SER A 148 -17.76 -16.25 2.37
CA SER A 148 -18.11 -17.68 2.34
C SER A 148 -19.61 -17.94 2.57
N GLN A 149 -20.32 -16.99 3.20
CA GLN A 149 -21.75 -17.11 3.47
C GLN A 149 -22.63 -16.66 2.29
N ILE A 150 -22.05 -16.04 1.26
CA ILE A 150 -22.80 -15.53 0.11
C ILE A 150 -23.31 -16.70 -0.75
N LYS A 151 -24.63 -16.86 -0.78
CA LYS A 151 -25.33 -17.82 -1.65
C LYS A 151 -26.11 -17.05 -2.71
N THR A 152 -25.67 -17.12 -3.96
CA THR A 152 -26.29 -16.38 -5.07
C THR A 152 -25.93 -16.97 -6.43
N ASP A 153 -26.83 -16.84 -7.40
CA ASP A 153 -26.59 -17.12 -8.82
C ASP A 153 -26.24 -15.85 -9.62
N ASP A 154 -26.22 -14.67 -8.98
CA ASP A 154 -25.86 -13.42 -9.64
C ASP A 154 -24.37 -13.40 -10.00
N LYS A 155 -24.09 -13.55 -11.30
CA LYS A 155 -22.73 -13.57 -11.85
C LYS A 155 -21.88 -12.38 -11.41
N ASN A 156 -22.47 -11.19 -11.25
CA ASN A 156 -21.75 -9.98 -10.85
C ASN A 156 -21.30 -10.05 -9.38
N THR A 157 -22.15 -10.53 -8.49
CA THR A 157 -21.82 -10.74 -7.08
C THR A 157 -20.78 -11.84 -6.93
N ILE A 158 -20.92 -12.97 -7.65
CA ILE A 158 -19.95 -14.08 -7.62
C ILE A 158 -18.55 -13.60 -8.01
N GLN A 159 -18.41 -12.93 -9.17
CA GLN A 159 -17.09 -12.48 -9.63
C GLN A 159 -16.50 -11.42 -8.68
N ARG A 160 -17.30 -10.50 -8.13
CA ARG A 160 -16.79 -9.49 -7.19
C ARG A 160 -16.39 -10.09 -5.85
N SER A 161 -17.09 -11.12 -5.40
CA SER A 161 -16.75 -11.89 -4.19
C SER A 161 -15.41 -12.61 -4.38
N ALA A 162 -15.22 -13.32 -5.48
CA ALA A 162 -13.96 -13.98 -5.80
C ALA A 162 -12.79 -12.99 -5.96
N TYR A 163 -13.04 -11.82 -6.56
CA TYR A 163 -12.05 -10.75 -6.67
C TYR A 163 -11.66 -10.20 -5.30
N LEU A 164 -12.63 -9.97 -4.41
CA LEU A 164 -12.37 -9.45 -3.06
C LEU A 164 -11.65 -10.50 -2.19
N GLU A 165 -12.02 -11.78 -2.28
CA GLU A 165 -11.32 -12.89 -1.63
C GLU A 165 -9.82 -12.88 -1.98
N ALA A 166 -9.49 -12.79 -3.27
CA ALA A 166 -8.11 -12.74 -3.73
C ALA A 166 -7.35 -11.49 -3.24
N LEU A 167 -8.02 -10.33 -3.16
CA LEU A 167 -7.45 -9.13 -2.55
C LEU A 167 -7.18 -9.29 -1.05
N ILE A 168 -8.10 -9.93 -0.30
CA ILE A 168 -7.91 -10.16 1.13
C ILE A 168 -6.69 -11.06 1.36
N LEU A 169 -6.56 -12.15 0.60
CA LEU A 169 -5.40 -13.06 0.69
C LEU A 169 -4.08 -12.35 0.36
N GLN A 170 -4.10 -11.46 -0.64
CA GLN A 170 -2.95 -10.61 -0.97
C GLN A 170 -2.60 -9.61 0.15
N ALA A 171 -3.59 -9.15 0.91
CA ALA A 171 -3.39 -8.23 2.03
C ALA A 171 -2.88 -8.92 3.31
N ILE A 172 -3.04 -10.25 3.44
CA ILE A 172 -2.51 -11.12 4.53
C ILE A 172 -1.02 -11.50 4.28
N PRO A 173 -0.29 -10.74 3.46
CA PRO A 173 0.84 -11.20 2.62
C PRO A 173 0.97 -12.69 2.28
N ASP A 174 -0.13 -13.44 2.17
CA ASP A 174 -0.11 -14.86 1.77
C ASP A 174 -0.14 -14.96 0.24
N TYR A 175 0.95 -14.51 -0.40
CA TYR A 175 1.08 -14.45 -1.85
C TYR A 175 0.84 -15.80 -2.55
N PRO A 176 1.27 -16.97 -2.01
CA PRO A 176 0.94 -18.26 -2.61
C PRO A 176 -0.57 -18.52 -2.69
N LYS A 177 -1.33 -18.29 -1.61
CA LYS A 177 -2.80 -18.44 -1.66
C LYS A 177 -3.44 -17.40 -2.56
N ALA A 178 -2.95 -16.16 -2.55
CA ALA A 178 -3.45 -15.10 -3.42
C ALA A 178 -3.29 -15.46 -4.90
N VAL A 179 -2.14 -16.02 -5.30
CA VAL A 179 -1.89 -16.52 -6.67
C VAL A 179 -2.95 -17.54 -7.08
N ILE A 180 -3.22 -18.56 -6.25
CA ILE A 180 -4.23 -19.59 -6.53
C ILE A 180 -5.62 -18.96 -6.73
N SER A 181 -5.99 -18.00 -5.87
CA SER A 181 -7.29 -17.32 -5.97
C SER A 181 -7.38 -16.41 -7.21
N TRP A 182 -6.29 -15.74 -7.58
CA TRP A 182 -6.23 -14.95 -8.81
C TRP A 182 -6.32 -15.80 -10.07
N GLU A 183 -5.61 -16.94 -10.11
CA GLU A 183 -5.71 -17.91 -11.20
C GLU A 183 -7.13 -18.45 -11.35
N ARG A 184 -7.76 -18.83 -10.23
CA ARG A 184 -9.17 -19.27 -10.21
C ARG A 184 -10.08 -18.18 -10.75
N PHE A 185 -9.88 -16.92 -10.36
CA PHE A 185 -10.64 -15.78 -10.86
C PHE A 185 -10.45 -15.62 -12.38
N LEU A 186 -9.20 -15.61 -12.85
CA LEU A 186 -8.86 -15.42 -14.27
C LEU A 186 -9.36 -16.58 -15.13
N HIS A 187 -9.44 -17.80 -14.60
CA HIS A 187 -10.01 -18.95 -15.29
C HIS A 187 -11.55 -18.89 -15.33
N LYS A 188 -12.21 -18.71 -14.19
CA LYS A 188 -13.69 -18.75 -14.09
C LYS A 188 -14.38 -17.47 -14.59
N HIS A 189 -13.71 -16.33 -14.49
CA HIS A 189 -14.28 -15.00 -14.76
C HIS A 189 -13.48 -14.24 -15.83
N TYR A 190 -12.90 -14.93 -16.80
CA TYR A 190 -12.06 -14.33 -17.85
C TYR A 190 -12.73 -13.19 -18.64
N LYS A 191 -14.07 -13.21 -18.79
CA LYS A 191 -14.86 -12.14 -19.45
C LYS A 191 -15.25 -10.97 -18.52
N SER A 192 -14.83 -10.99 -17.26
CA SER A 192 -15.15 -9.94 -16.31
C SER A 192 -14.55 -8.60 -16.73
N ASN A 193 -15.24 -7.50 -16.40
CA ASN A 193 -14.64 -6.17 -16.51
C ASN A 193 -13.51 -5.94 -15.49
N LEU A 194 -13.34 -6.84 -14.52
CA LEU A 194 -12.25 -6.83 -13.54
C LEU A 194 -11.01 -7.59 -14.01
N THR A 195 -11.06 -8.32 -15.14
CA THR A 195 -9.97 -9.19 -15.60
C THR A 195 -8.63 -8.46 -15.71
N ILE A 196 -8.60 -7.24 -16.27
CA ILE A 196 -7.37 -6.47 -16.41
C ILE A 196 -6.76 -6.12 -15.03
N ASN A 197 -7.60 -5.71 -14.07
CA ASN A 197 -7.12 -5.40 -12.72
C ASN A 197 -6.73 -6.68 -11.96
N ALA A 198 -7.42 -7.79 -12.18
CA ALA A 198 -7.09 -9.08 -11.60
C ALA A 198 -5.73 -9.58 -12.11
N ARG A 199 -5.44 -9.48 -13.41
CA ARG A 199 -4.12 -9.80 -13.98
C ARG A 199 -3.03 -8.92 -13.38
N TYR A 200 -3.29 -7.63 -13.18
CA TYR A 200 -2.32 -6.74 -12.55
C TYR A 200 -2.02 -7.15 -11.10
N ASN A 201 -3.05 -7.47 -10.30
CA ASN A 201 -2.85 -7.92 -8.93
C ASN A 201 -2.19 -9.31 -8.86
N TYR A 202 -2.52 -10.20 -9.79
CA TYR A 202 -1.85 -11.48 -9.97
C TYR A 202 -0.36 -11.30 -10.26
N ALA A 203 -0.01 -10.45 -11.24
CA ALA A 203 1.37 -10.13 -11.60
C ALA A 203 2.16 -9.51 -10.42
N ARG A 204 1.50 -8.71 -9.57
CA ARG A 204 2.09 -8.17 -8.33
C ARG A 204 2.38 -9.27 -7.30
N CYS A 205 1.50 -10.26 -7.16
CA CYS A 205 1.74 -11.40 -6.28
C CYS A 205 2.92 -12.24 -6.81
N LEU A 206 2.93 -12.54 -8.12
CA LEU A 206 4.04 -13.24 -8.77
C LEU A 206 5.37 -12.49 -8.60
N PHE A 207 5.37 -11.17 -8.80
CA PHE A 207 6.54 -10.33 -8.57
C PHE A 207 7.05 -10.44 -7.12
N SER A 208 6.13 -10.42 -6.15
CA SER A 208 6.48 -10.53 -4.72
C SER A 208 7.02 -11.92 -4.34
N LEU A 209 6.72 -12.94 -5.14
CA LEU A 209 7.27 -14.30 -5.03
C LEU A 209 8.58 -14.49 -5.83
N ASN A 210 9.10 -13.42 -6.45
CA ASN A 210 10.22 -13.47 -7.41
C ASN A 210 9.95 -14.34 -8.65
N GLU A 211 8.68 -14.66 -8.94
CA GLU A 211 8.22 -15.35 -10.15
C GLU A 211 8.18 -14.37 -11.34
N PHE A 212 9.33 -13.74 -11.64
CA PHE A 212 9.41 -12.62 -12.57
C PHE A 212 8.99 -12.99 -13.99
N THR A 213 9.32 -14.20 -14.46
CA THR A 213 8.95 -14.66 -15.80
C THR A 213 7.43 -14.71 -15.99
N ASN A 214 6.69 -15.21 -15.00
CA ASN A 214 5.24 -15.26 -15.06
C ASN A 214 4.63 -13.86 -14.88
N SER A 215 5.22 -13.02 -14.02
CA SER A 215 4.81 -11.61 -13.84
C SER A 215 4.95 -10.81 -15.15
N ILE A 216 6.08 -10.94 -15.85
CA ILE A 216 6.34 -10.30 -17.15
C ILE A 216 5.24 -10.65 -18.16
N ARG A 217 4.94 -11.94 -18.33
CA ARG A 217 3.92 -12.42 -19.29
C ARG A 217 2.56 -11.76 -19.04
N GLU A 218 2.13 -11.69 -17.78
CA GLU A 218 0.85 -11.10 -17.42
C GLU A 218 0.81 -9.58 -17.65
N LEU A 219 1.92 -8.88 -17.41
CA LEU A 219 2.03 -7.44 -17.59
C LEU A 219 2.09 -7.04 -19.08
N GLU A 220 2.76 -7.84 -19.91
CA GLU A 220 2.77 -7.67 -21.37
C GLU A 220 1.34 -7.76 -21.94
N ILE A 221 0.56 -8.77 -21.54
CA ILE A 221 -0.85 -8.93 -21.92
C ILE A 221 -1.67 -7.68 -21.57
N ILE A 222 -1.41 -7.07 -20.40
CA ILE A 222 -2.12 -5.85 -19.99
C ILE A 222 -1.70 -4.66 -20.87
N LEU A 223 -0.42 -4.50 -21.21
CA LEU A 223 0.05 -3.38 -22.02
C LEU A 223 -0.45 -3.41 -23.46
N ASP A 224 -0.69 -4.60 -24.01
CA ASP A 224 -1.29 -4.82 -25.33
C ASP A 224 -2.79 -4.50 -25.36
N SER A 225 -3.42 -4.40 -24.19
CA SER A 225 -4.84 -4.07 -24.07
C SER A 225 -5.13 -2.56 -24.02
N ARG A 226 -6.40 -2.20 -24.23
CA ARG A 226 -6.86 -0.79 -24.14
C ARG A 226 -7.01 -0.37 -22.67
N ILE A 227 -5.97 0.27 -22.14
CA ILE A 227 -5.93 0.80 -20.77
C ILE A 227 -5.71 2.32 -20.70
N LYS A 228 -6.09 2.93 -19.56
CA LYS A 228 -5.92 4.37 -19.27
C LYS A 228 -4.43 4.74 -19.09
N LYS A 229 -4.05 5.98 -19.41
CA LYS A 229 -2.65 6.49 -19.30
C LYS A 229 -2.03 6.23 -17.92
N ASN A 230 -2.72 6.60 -16.83
CA ASN A 230 -2.20 6.41 -15.48
C ASN A 230 -1.99 4.94 -15.11
N PHE A 231 -2.88 4.05 -15.56
CA PHE A 231 -2.74 2.63 -15.31
C PHE A 231 -1.61 2.03 -16.17
N ARG A 232 -1.44 2.49 -17.41
CA ARG A 232 -0.30 2.11 -18.27
C ARG A 232 1.05 2.46 -17.63
N TYR A 233 1.16 3.61 -16.96
CA TYR A 233 2.37 3.95 -16.19
C TYR A 233 2.65 2.90 -15.10
N GLN A 234 1.65 2.56 -14.28
CA GLN A 234 1.82 1.58 -13.19
C GLN A 234 2.22 0.19 -13.70
N VAL A 235 1.62 -0.27 -14.80
CA VAL A 235 1.92 -1.56 -15.42
C VAL A 235 3.33 -1.55 -16.03
N ALA A 236 3.70 -0.50 -16.74
CA ALA A 236 5.02 -0.39 -17.37
C ALA A 236 6.15 -0.28 -16.33
N MET A 237 5.93 0.44 -15.22
CA MET A 237 6.89 0.50 -14.12
C MET A 237 7.15 -0.87 -13.52
N LEU A 238 6.08 -1.61 -13.20
CA LEU A 238 6.19 -2.97 -12.65
C LEU A 238 6.81 -3.95 -13.65
N LEU A 239 6.50 -3.82 -14.95
CA LEU A 239 7.10 -4.67 -15.98
C LEU A 239 8.60 -4.43 -16.10
N GLY A 240 9.05 -3.17 -16.10
CA GLY A 240 10.48 -2.86 -16.11
C GLY A 240 11.19 -3.41 -14.86
N GLN A 241 10.57 -3.29 -13.69
CA GLN A 241 11.09 -3.86 -12.44
C GLN A 241 11.16 -5.38 -12.51
N ALA A 242 10.15 -6.03 -13.09
CA ALA A 242 10.15 -7.48 -13.30
C ALA A 242 11.24 -7.92 -14.28
N TYR A 243 11.48 -7.17 -15.36
CA TYR A 243 12.62 -7.42 -16.24
C TYR A 243 13.95 -7.26 -15.50
N GLN A 244 14.13 -6.22 -14.68
CA GLN A 244 15.34 -6.03 -13.86
C GLN A 244 15.56 -7.18 -12.88
N GLY A 245 14.50 -7.60 -12.16
CA GLY A 245 14.54 -8.75 -11.25
C GLY A 245 14.89 -10.06 -11.95
N ASN A 246 14.54 -10.18 -13.23
CA ASN A 246 14.88 -11.31 -14.10
C ASN A 246 16.21 -11.11 -14.86
N ALA A 247 17.05 -10.14 -14.46
CA ALA A 247 18.32 -9.75 -15.11
C ALA A 247 18.21 -9.31 -16.60
N ARG A 248 17.00 -9.04 -17.11
CA ARG A 248 16.70 -8.62 -18.48
C ARG A 248 16.76 -7.09 -18.64
N HIS A 249 17.85 -6.47 -18.19
CA HIS A 249 18.03 -5.01 -18.22
C HIS A 249 17.93 -4.39 -19.62
N SER A 250 18.33 -5.12 -20.66
CA SER A 250 18.23 -4.69 -22.07
C SER A 250 16.80 -4.49 -22.55
N GLU A 251 15.82 -5.13 -21.91
CA GLU A 251 14.40 -5.01 -22.27
C GLU A 251 13.70 -3.94 -21.43
N ALA A 252 14.10 -3.80 -20.17
CA ALA A 252 13.61 -2.76 -19.26
C ALA A 252 13.97 -1.34 -19.75
N LEU A 253 15.22 -1.14 -20.21
CA LEU A 253 15.71 0.18 -20.61
C LEU A 253 14.87 0.85 -21.72
N PRO A 254 14.61 0.22 -22.90
CA PRO A 254 13.79 0.84 -23.94
C PRO A 254 12.32 0.99 -23.53
N LEU A 255 11.82 0.18 -22.59
CA LEU A 255 10.49 0.37 -22.00
C LEU A 255 10.44 1.67 -21.19
N TYR A 256 11.40 1.89 -20.28
CA TYR A 256 11.46 3.11 -19.47
C TYR A 256 11.72 4.36 -20.31
N GLN A 257 12.61 4.30 -21.30
CA GLN A 257 12.87 5.44 -22.19
C GLN A 257 11.62 5.86 -22.97
N ARG A 258 10.82 4.89 -23.46
CA ARG A 258 9.54 5.18 -24.11
C ARG A 258 8.51 5.77 -23.14
N LEU A 259 8.51 5.30 -21.89
CA LEU A 259 7.63 5.81 -20.85
C LEU A 259 8.00 7.27 -20.50
N LEU A 260 9.30 7.55 -20.33
CA LEU A 260 9.83 8.88 -20.01
C LEU A 260 9.45 9.92 -21.08
N LYS A 261 9.61 9.59 -22.37
CA LYS A 261 9.26 10.47 -23.50
C LYS A 261 7.81 10.95 -23.51
N ARG A 262 6.90 10.24 -22.84
CA ARG A 262 5.44 10.51 -22.84
C ARG A 262 4.92 11.00 -21.49
N GLU A 263 5.80 11.10 -20.50
CA GLU A 263 5.46 11.52 -19.15
C GLU A 263 5.73 13.01 -18.96
N SER A 264 4.81 13.67 -18.25
CA SER A 264 4.85 15.10 -17.94
C SER A 264 4.83 15.35 -16.43
N ASP A 265 4.42 14.37 -15.65
CA ASP A 265 4.44 14.47 -14.19
C ASP A 265 5.88 14.41 -13.67
N LYS A 266 6.32 15.47 -12.97
CA LYS A 266 7.71 15.59 -12.50
C LYS A 266 8.12 14.46 -11.55
N GLY A 267 7.23 14.01 -10.66
CA GLY A 267 7.52 12.94 -9.71
C GLY A 267 7.68 11.59 -10.40
N ARG A 268 6.85 11.32 -11.43
CA ARG A 268 7.00 10.12 -12.26
C ARG A 268 8.24 10.17 -13.13
N ILE A 269 8.58 11.34 -13.69
CA ILE A 269 9.82 11.54 -14.45
C ILE A 269 11.03 11.14 -13.60
N SER A 270 11.15 11.67 -12.37
CA SER A 270 12.26 11.33 -11.47
C SER A 270 12.32 9.84 -11.13
N ALA A 271 11.15 9.19 -10.95
CA ALA A 271 11.09 7.75 -10.70
C ALA A 271 11.52 6.92 -11.92
N ILE A 272 11.13 7.33 -13.13
CA ILE A 272 11.56 6.64 -14.37
C ILE A 272 13.06 6.82 -14.59
N GLU A 273 13.61 8.02 -14.36
CA GLU A 273 15.04 8.28 -14.49
C GLU A 273 15.87 7.42 -13.53
N LEU A 274 15.41 7.23 -12.29
CA LEU A 274 16.04 6.30 -11.35
C LEU A 274 16.06 4.87 -11.88
N GLU A 275 14.94 4.38 -12.43
CA GLU A 275 14.90 3.02 -12.98
C GLU A 275 15.75 2.83 -14.25
N ILE A 276 15.88 3.88 -15.06
CA ILE A 276 16.82 3.90 -16.19
C ILE A 276 18.25 3.72 -15.67
N LEU A 277 18.65 4.47 -14.63
CA LEU A 277 19.96 4.30 -14.02
C LEU A 277 20.14 2.88 -13.46
N ASN A 278 19.15 2.36 -12.73
CA ASN A 278 19.17 0.97 -12.22
C ASN A 278 19.36 -0.08 -13.34
N CYS A 279 18.93 0.21 -14.58
CA CYS A 279 19.17 -0.67 -15.74
C CYS A 279 20.56 -0.51 -16.35
N GLN A 280 21.17 0.67 -16.26
CA GLN A 280 22.47 0.99 -16.86
C GLN A 280 23.63 0.62 -15.95
N THR A 281 23.48 0.85 -14.64
CA THR A 281 24.59 0.73 -13.68
C THR A 281 25.22 -0.65 -13.58
N PRO A 282 24.52 -1.79 -13.78
CA PRO A 282 25.17 -3.10 -13.79
C PRO A 282 26.20 -3.31 -14.91
N ARG A 283 26.27 -2.42 -15.92
CA ARG A 283 27.13 -2.57 -17.11
C ARG A 283 28.28 -1.56 -17.17
N ILE A 284 28.40 -0.68 -16.19
CA ILE A 284 29.41 0.38 -16.15
C ILE A 284 30.26 0.24 -14.89
N THR A 285 31.30 1.06 -14.76
CA THR A 285 32.16 1.03 -13.58
C THR A 285 31.42 1.56 -12.35
N ALA A 286 31.87 1.15 -11.16
CA ALA A 286 31.34 1.66 -9.90
C ALA A 286 31.44 3.19 -9.81
N ALA A 287 32.54 3.77 -10.30
CA ALA A 287 32.75 5.22 -10.30
C ALA A 287 31.72 5.94 -11.18
N ASP A 288 31.49 5.46 -12.41
CA ASP A 288 30.49 6.04 -13.32
C ASP A 288 29.07 5.93 -12.75
N ALA A 289 28.75 4.76 -12.17
CA ALA A 289 27.46 4.53 -11.51
C ALA A 289 27.24 5.51 -10.34
N VAL A 290 28.25 5.72 -9.50
CA VAL A 290 28.20 6.71 -8.41
C VAL A 290 27.98 8.11 -8.96
N GLY A 291 28.70 8.51 -10.02
CA GLY A 291 28.51 9.80 -10.69
C GLY A 291 27.08 10.02 -11.20
N LEU A 292 26.48 9.01 -11.83
CA LEU A 292 25.11 9.09 -12.35
C LEU A 292 24.06 9.19 -11.23
N TYR A 293 24.14 8.36 -10.19
CA TYR A 293 23.23 8.45 -9.05
C TYR A 293 23.40 9.77 -8.29
N TYR A 294 24.62 10.27 -8.15
CA TYR A 294 24.88 11.55 -7.50
C TYR A 294 24.26 12.71 -8.29
N GLY A 295 24.42 12.71 -9.62
CA GLY A 295 23.75 13.66 -10.50
C GLY A 295 22.23 13.63 -10.37
N LEU A 296 21.62 12.45 -10.26
CA LEU A 296 20.18 12.30 -10.03
C LEU A 296 19.75 12.89 -8.67
N ALA A 297 20.52 12.62 -7.61
CA ALA A 297 20.24 13.15 -6.28
C ALA A 297 20.29 14.68 -6.26
N GLN A 298 21.28 15.28 -6.94
CA GLN A 298 21.40 16.74 -7.08
C GLN A 298 20.28 17.36 -7.92
N LYS A 299 19.76 16.63 -8.92
CA LYS A 299 18.65 17.09 -9.75
C LYS A 299 17.32 17.12 -9.00
N TYR A 300 17.13 16.24 -8.01
CA TYR A 300 15.87 16.08 -7.26
C TYR A 300 16.07 16.16 -5.73
N PRO A 301 16.63 17.24 -5.18
CA PRO A 301 16.97 17.31 -3.77
C PRO A 301 15.73 17.26 -2.87
N LYS A 302 15.89 16.70 -1.67
CA LYS A 302 14.87 16.49 -0.63
C LYS A 302 13.68 15.65 -1.10
N THR A 303 13.93 14.65 -1.95
CA THR A 303 12.91 13.74 -2.45
C THR A 303 13.23 12.28 -2.14
N ALA A 304 12.20 11.43 -2.13
CA ALA A 304 12.40 9.99 -2.03
C ALA A 304 13.37 9.45 -3.11
N ILE A 305 13.43 10.10 -4.29
CA ILE A 305 14.33 9.72 -5.37
C ILE A 305 15.79 10.09 -5.06
N SER A 306 16.07 11.29 -4.54
CA SER A 306 17.45 11.63 -4.12
C SER A 306 17.92 10.76 -2.97
N SER A 307 17.03 10.47 -2.02
CA SER A 307 17.30 9.51 -0.95
C SER A 307 17.65 8.12 -1.50
N GLU A 308 16.85 7.59 -2.43
CA GLU A 308 17.10 6.27 -3.03
C GLU A 308 18.38 6.25 -3.87
N ALA A 309 18.67 7.31 -4.63
CA ALA A 309 19.91 7.43 -5.39
C ALA A 309 21.15 7.44 -4.48
N LEU A 310 21.13 8.22 -3.38
CA LEU A 310 22.22 8.22 -2.39
C LEU A 310 22.33 6.87 -1.68
N PHE A 311 21.21 6.18 -1.44
CA PHE A 311 21.23 4.81 -0.92
C PHE A 311 21.94 3.85 -1.89
N LYS A 312 21.68 3.94 -3.21
CA LYS A 312 22.39 3.16 -4.23
C LYS A 312 23.90 3.42 -4.23
N ILE A 313 24.32 4.68 -4.05
CA ILE A 313 25.74 5.04 -3.91
C ILE A 313 26.35 4.36 -2.68
N GLY A 314 25.64 4.40 -1.53
CA GLY A 314 26.07 3.69 -0.32
C GLY A 314 26.26 2.19 -0.54
N GLN A 315 25.35 1.54 -1.28
CA GLN A 315 25.46 0.12 -1.63
C GLN A 315 26.67 -0.19 -2.52
N ILE A 316 27.01 0.70 -3.45
CA ILE A 316 28.18 0.55 -4.33
C ILE A 316 29.47 0.60 -3.51
N TYR A 317 29.62 1.61 -2.63
CA TYR A 317 30.79 1.71 -1.75
C TYR A 317 30.88 0.55 -0.75
N GLU A 318 29.75 0.09 -0.22
CA GLU A 318 29.71 -1.07 0.68
C GLU A 318 30.19 -2.34 -0.05
N ALA A 319 29.73 -2.57 -1.28
CA ALA A 319 30.20 -3.69 -2.10
C ALA A 319 31.69 -3.59 -2.44
N GLY A 320 32.21 -2.37 -2.61
CA GLY A 320 33.64 -2.07 -2.77
C GLY A 320 34.46 -2.15 -1.48
N GLN A 321 33.84 -2.49 -0.34
CA GLN A 321 34.45 -2.49 1.01
C GLN A 321 34.95 -1.12 1.51
N GLU A 322 34.58 -0.04 0.83
CA GLU A 322 34.84 1.35 1.21
C GLU A 322 33.81 1.82 2.26
N LEU A 323 33.90 1.22 3.45
CA LEU A 323 32.91 1.37 4.51
C LEU A 323 32.72 2.83 4.98
N ASP A 324 33.78 3.64 5.01
CA ASP A 324 33.70 5.06 5.38
C ASP A 324 32.80 5.84 4.41
N SER A 325 33.02 5.66 3.10
CA SER A 325 32.20 6.27 2.05
C SER A 325 30.77 5.76 2.10
N ALA A 326 30.56 4.44 2.26
CA ALA A 326 29.23 3.85 2.36
C ALA A 326 28.41 4.47 3.50
N LEU A 327 29.01 4.66 4.68
CA LEU A 327 28.38 5.28 5.84
C LEU A 327 27.93 6.72 5.56
N VAL A 328 28.78 7.51 4.89
CA VAL A 328 28.45 8.90 4.51
C VAL A 328 27.18 8.92 3.64
N TYR A 329 27.12 8.09 2.60
CA TYR A 329 26.01 8.11 1.67
C TYR A 329 24.70 7.53 2.25
N TYR A 330 24.78 6.54 3.13
CA TYR A 330 23.60 6.09 3.88
C TYR A 330 23.05 7.16 4.83
N ASN A 331 23.93 7.92 5.50
CA ASN A 331 23.50 9.05 6.32
C ASN A 331 22.90 10.20 5.49
N LYS A 332 23.46 10.50 4.31
CA LYS A 332 22.88 11.48 3.37
C LYS A 332 21.50 11.03 2.89
N ALA A 333 21.36 9.78 2.47
CA ALA A 333 20.08 9.20 2.04
C ALA A 333 18.97 9.38 3.09
N ARG A 334 19.30 9.20 4.38
CA ARG A 334 18.36 9.39 5.49
C ARG A 334 17.82 10.82 5.60
N ASN A 335 18.63 11.82 5.24
CA ASN A 335 18.30 13.24 5.39
C ASN A 335 17.49 13.80 4.19
N GLU A 336 17.28 13.02 3.13
CA GLU A 336 16.68 13.43 1.86
C GLU A 336 15.18 13.11 1.73
N ASN A 337 14.42 13.15 2.84
CA ASN A 337 13.01 12.75 2.87
C ASN A 337 12.77 11.32 2.28
N PRO A 338 13.40 10.29 2.88
CA PRO A 338 13.32 8.91 2.41
C PRO A 338 11.89 8.37 2.40
N ALA A 339 11.58 7.52 1.43
CA ALA A 339 10.46 6.59 1.55
C ALA A 339 10.64 5.71 2.79
N VAL A 340 9.54 5.25 3.40
CA VAL A 340 9.56 4.50 4.68
C VAL A 340 10.53 3.32 4.64
N TYR A 341 10.50 2.52 3.56
CA TYR A 341 11.39 1.37 3.41
C TYR A 341 12.87 1.78 3.29
N VAL A 342 13.19 2.86 2.56
CA VAL A 342 14.56 3.36 2.42
C VAL A 342 15.07 3.85 3.76
N ARG A 343 14.23 4.56 4.52
CA ARG A 343 14.56 5.04 5.87
C ARG A 343 14.97 3.89 6.79
N GLU A 344 14.21 2.80 6.77
CA GLU A 344 14.51 1.59 7.54
C GLU A 344 15.86 0.98 7.19
N VAL A 345 16.05 0.70 5.90
CA VAL A 345 17.21 -0.03 5.42
C VAL A 345 18.48 0.81 5.57
N THR A 346 18.41 2.11 5.26
CA THR A 346 19.53 3.06 5.46
C THR A 346 19.93 3.16 6.93
N LEU A 347 18.97 3.26 7.86
CA LEU A 347 19.26 3.30 9.30
C LEU A 347 20.02 2.06 9.76
N LYS A 348 19.54 0.87 9.39
CA LYS A 348 20.18 -0.39 9.72
C LYS A 348 21.59 -0.47 9.13
N LYS A 349 21.74 -0.13 7.85
CA LYS A 349 23.03 -0.16 7.15
C LYS A 349 24.05 0.80 7.75
N SER A 350 23.65 2.02 8.09
CA SER A 350 24.51 2.97 8.81
C SER A 350 24.98 2.39 10.15
N ALA A 351 24.06 1.79 10.93
CA ALA A 351 24.40 1.19 12.22
C ALA A 351 25.39 0.02 12.11
N ASP A 352 25.14 -0.90 11.19
CA ASP A 352 25.97 -2.08 10.95
C ASP A 352 27.38 -1.68 10.51
N ILE A 353 27.51 -0.71 9.59
CA ILE A 353 28.80 -0.25 9.08
C ILE A 353 29.59 0.53 10.14
N SER A 354 28.93 1.39 10.91
CA SER A 354 29.59 2.09 12.02
C SER A 354 30.18 1.12 13.03
N LEU A 355 29.49 0.01 13.34
CA LEU A 355 30.02 -1.05 14.20
C LEU A 355 31.27 -1.73 13.58
N LEU A 356 31.21 -2.06 12.28
CA LEU A 356 32.35 -2.69 11.59
C LEU A 356 33.59 -1.78 11.57
N LEU A 357 33.41 -0.49 11.37
CA LEU A 357 34.49 0.49 11.41
C LEU A 357 35.10 0.61 12.82
N ALA A 358 34.28 0.54 13.87
CA ALA A 358 34.75 0.53 15.25
C ALA A 358 35.72 -0.62 15.52
N TYR A 359 35.37 -1.84 15.10
CA TYR A 359 36.23 -3.01 15.26
C TYR A 359 37.54 -2.93 14.47
N ARG A 360 37.59 -2.18 13.37
CA ARG A 360 38.79 -2.07 12.52
C ARG A 360 39.84 -1.10 13.05
N GLN A 361 39.44 -0.05 13.78
CA GLN A 361 40.34 1.07 14.07
C GLN A 361 41.03 1.05 15.45
N GLN A 362 40.71 0.11 16.36
CA GLN A 362 41.30 0.02 17.71
C GLN A 362 41.42 1.37 18.47
N SER A 363 40.62 2.38 18.09
CA SER A 363 40.42 3.62 18.84
C SER A 363 39.01 3.56 19.46
N ASP A 364 38.89 2.63 20.40
CA ASP A 364 37.67 1.92 20.81
C ASP A 364 36.50 2.81 21.27
N GLN A 365 36.77 4.00 21.81
CA GLN A 365 35.77 4.67 22.63
C GLN A 365 34.73 5.46 21.83
N GLN A 366 35.15 6.23 20.82
CA GLN A 366 34.26 7.10 20.04
C GLN A 366 33.43 6.31 19.01
N ALA A 367 34.01 5.25 18.46
CA ALA A 367 33.30 4.37 17.53
C ALA A 367 32.29 3.46 18.25
N ALA A 368 32.62 2.96 19.46
CA ALA A 368 31.66 2.28 20.33
C ALA A 368 30.51 3.22 20.75
N GLU A 369 30.81 4.49 21.06
CA GLU A 369 29.79 5.50 21.37
C GLU A 369 28.82 5.73 20.18
N GLN A 370 29.36 5.91 18.97
CA GLN A 370 28.53 6.07 17.76
C GLN A 370 27.71 4.82 17.43
N SER A 371 28.29 3.63 17.60
CA SER A 371 27.56 2.37 17.38
C SER A 371 26.40 2.20 18.36
N ALA A 372 26.66 2.45 19.65
CA ALA A 372 25.62 2.44 20.68
C ALA A 372 24.48 3.41 20.33
N LYS A 373 24.80 4.64 19.90
CA LYS A 373 23.80 5.64 19.47
C LYS A 373 22.96 5.15 18.28
N LEU A 374 23.58 4.59 17.25
CA LEU A 374 22.86 4.11 16.06
C LEU A 374 21.97 2.89 16.36
N GLN A 375 22.45 1.94 17.16
CA GLN A 375 21.65 0.79 17.59
C GLN A 375 20.48 1.22 18.48
N PHE A 376 20.67 2.23 19.34
CA PHE A 376 19.58 2.82 20.13
C PHE A 376 18.51 3.45 19.23
N LEU A 377 18.91 4.25 18.22
CA LEU A 377 17.97 4.82 17.24
C LEU A 377 17.24 3.74 16.44
N MET A 378 17.90 2.61 16.15
CA MET A 378 17.26 1.46 15.51
C MET A 378 16.18 0.85 16.40
N ALA A 379 16.44 0.73 17.70
CA ALA A 379 15.45 0.27 18.67
C ALA A 379 14.25 1.24 18.78
N GLU A 380 14.48 2.55 18.76
CA GLU A 380 13.42 3.56 18.70
C GLU A 380 12.57 3.41 17.44
N HIS A 381 13.21 3.21 16.28
CA HIS A 381 12.50 3.00 15.02
C HIS A 381 11.68 1.71 15.02
N TYR A 382 12.21 0.60 15.56
CA TYR A 382 11.42 -0.62 15.75
C TYR A 382 10.18 -0.36 16.60
N LEU A 383 10.32 0.42 17.68
CA LEU A 383 9.25 0.65 18.63
C LEU A 383 8.17 1.59 18.11
N PHE A 384 8.58 2.77 17.66
CA PHE A 384 7.71 3.89 17.32
C PHE A 384 7.41 3.96 15.82
N GLY A 385 8.36 3.56 14.98
CA GLY A 385 8.21 3.55 13.52
C GLY A 385 7.49 2.31 13.02
N LEU A 386 7.84 1.13 13.55
CA LEU A 386 7.40 -0.17 12.99
C LEU A 386 6.44 -0.95 13.87
N ASN A 387 6.16 -0.47 15.09
CA ASN A 387 5.31 -1.19 16.04
C ASN A 387 5.79 -2.64 16.28
N LYS A 388 7.12 -2.85 16.30
CA LYS A 388 7.79 -4.14 16.59
C LYS A 388 8.45 -4.10 17.96
N PRO A 389 7.68 -4.19 19.06
CA PRO A 389 8.20 -4.03 20.41
C PRO A 389 9.20 -5.11 20.83
N ASP A 390 9.07 -6.35 20.34
CA ASP A 390 10.04 -7.43 20.64
C ASP A 390 11.43 -7.14 20.04
N SER A 391 11.47 -6.68 18.79
CA SER A 391 12.72 -6.28 18.13
C SER A 391 13.35 -5.06 18.80
N ALA A 392 12.52 -4.08 19.21
CA ALA A 392 12.97 -2.92 19.96
C ALA A 392 13.58 -3.32 21.31
N LEU A 393 12.88 -4.16 22.09
CA LEU A 393 13.37 -4.67 23.38
C LEU A 393 14.71 -5.39 23.23
N SER A 394 14.81 -6.32 22.28
CA SER A 394 16.05 -7.06 22.02
C SER A 394 17.21 -6.13 21.68
N THR A 395 16.96 -5.12 20.84
CA THR A 395 17.99 -4.16 20.41
C THR A 395 18.39 -3.23 21.56
N TYR A 396 17.45 -2.69 22.34
CA TYR A 396 17.78 -1.89 23.53
C TYR A 396 18.60 -2.69 24.55
N SER A 397 18.19 -3.93 24.84
CA SER A 397 18.92 -4.80 25.78
C SER A 397 20.35 -5.05 25.30
N ARG A 398 20.55 -5.24 23.98
CA ARG A 398 21.89 -5.38 23.38
C ARG A 398 22.72 -4.12 23.54
N VAL A 399 22.14 -2.94 23.27
CA VAL A 399 22.85 -1.68 23.48
C VAL A 399 23.31 -1.56 24.94
N ALA A 400 22.45 -1.96 25.86
CA ALA A 400 22.70 -1.87 27.28
C ALA A 400 23.71 -2.92 27.81
N SER A 401 23.82 -4.09 27.17
CA SER A 401 24.78 -5.14 27.53
C SER A 401 26.13 -4.95 26.87
N ASP A 402 26.15 -4.72 25.55
CA ASP A 402 27.35 -4.78 24.72
C ASP A 402 28.15 -3.47 24.80
N PHE A 403 27.48 -2.36 25.14
CA PHE A 403 28.09 -1.05 25.32
C PHE A 403 27.97 -0.57 26.77
N ALA A 404 28.11 -1.47 27.74
CA ALA A 404 27.86 -1.21 29.16
C ALA A 404 28.64 0.00 29.73
N GLU A 405 29.82 0.29 29.19
CA GLU A 405 30.68 1.42 29.59
C GLU A 405 30.28 2.76 28.96
N GLN A 406 29.39 2.74 27.95
CA GLN A 406 28.96 3.96 27.26
C GLN A 406 27.89 4.70 28.07
N PRO A 407 27.89 6.05 28.08
CA PRO A 407 26.89 6.86 28.80
C PRO A 407 25.43 6.56 28.41
N LEU A 408 25.21 5.94 27.25
CA LEU A 408 23.89 5.57 26.72
C LEU A 408 23.33 4.27 27.32
N ALA A 409 24.15 3.38 27.89
CA ALA A 409 23.71 2.07 28.39
C ALA A 409 22.59 2.15 29.45
N PRO A 410 22.63 3.06 30.44
CA PRO A 410 21.55 3.21 31.41
C PRO A 410 20.22 3.64 30.75
N LYS A 411 20.28 4.50 29.72
CA LYS A 411 19.12 4.92 28.93
C LYS A 411 18.53 3.75 28.15
N ALA A 412 19.39 2.92 27.55
CA ALA A 412 18.99 1.73 26.81
C ALA A 412 18.30 0.70 27.72
N TRP A 413 18.84 0.42 28.92
CA TRP A 413 18.16 -0.44 29.89
C TRP A 413 16.79 0.11 30.31
N PHE A 414 16.69 1.42 30.54
CA PHE A 414 15.42 2.04 30.91
C PHE A 414 14.39 1.95 29.77
N ALA A 415 14.80 2.20 28.53
CA ALA A 415 13.95 2.06 27.34
C ALA A 415 13.53 0.60 27.09
N ALA A 416 14.41 -0.37 27.36
CA ALA A 416 14.10 -1.81 27.33
C ALA A 416 13.00 -2.15 28.34
N ALA A 417 13.16 -1.76 29.61
CA ALA A 417 12.15 -1.98 30.64
C ALA A 417 10.80 -1.33 30.31
N TRP A 418 10.82 -0.08 29.84
CA TRP A 418 9.61 0.63 29.45
C TRP A 418 8.89 -0.09 28.31
N THR A 419 9.64 -0.57 27.31
CA THR A 419 9.11 -1.36 26.19
C THR A 419 8.46 -2.65 26.67
N ALA A 420 9.14 -3.41 27.53
CA ALA A 420 8.60 -4.63 28.11
C ALA A 420 7.28 -4.36 28.86
N ARG A 421 7.25 -3.33 29.71
CA ARG A 421 6.08 -3.00 30.53
C ARG A 421 4.90 -2.49 29.71
N HIS A 422 5.12 -1.48 28.88
CA HIS A 422 4.02 -0.74 28.25
C HIS A 422 3.62 -1.25 26.87
N ARG A 423 4.48 -2.00 26.20
CA ARG A 423 4.26 -2.42 24.81
C ARG A 423 4.13 -3.93 24.68
N LEU A 424 4.75 -4.69 25.58
CA LEU A 424 4.59 -6.15 25.66
C LEU A 424 3.72 -6.61 26.84
N SER A 425 3.38 -5.70 27.77
CA SER A 425 2.68 -6.04 29.03
C SER A 425 3.42 -7.09 29.88
N ASP A 426 4.74 -7.21 29.71
CA ASP A 426 5.60 -8.14 30.44
C ASP A 426 6.22 -7.42 31.64
N ASN A 427 5.43 -7.30 32.71
CA ASN A 427 5.84 -6.60 33.94
C ASN A 427 7.02 -7.31 34.62
N SER A 428 7.02 -8.65 34.67
CA SER A 428 8.09 -9.41 35.32
C SER A 428 9.44 -9.17 34.65
N LYS A 429 9.49 -9.17 33.31
CA LYS A 429 10.71 -8.85 32.57
C LYS A 429 11.12 -7.39 32.76
N ALA A 430 10.17 -6.47 32.74
CA ALA A 430 10.46 -5.06 33.00
C ALA A 430 11.10 -4.86 34.39
N ASP A 431 10.54 -5.46 35.43
CA ASP A 431 11.03 -5.33 36.82
C ASP A 431 12.44 -5.90 36.97
N SER A 432 12.70 -7.05 36.33
CA SER A 432 14.03 -7.63 36.27
C SER A 432 15.04 -6.68 35.61
N ILE A 433 14.68 -6.06 34.48
CA ILE A 433 15.56 -5.11 33.79
C ILE A 433 15.81 -3.86 34.64
N LEU A 434 14.77 -3.30 35.24
CA LEU A 434 14.88 -2.12 36.11
C LEU A 434 15.78 -2.39 37.32
N SER A 435 15.72 -3.60 37.89
CA SER A 435 16.59 -4.02 38.99
C SER A 435 18.06 -4.07 38.55
N VAL A 436 18.35 -4.65 37.39
CA VAL A 436 19.71 -4.67 36.80
C VAL A 436 20.23 -3.25 36.53
N LEU A 437 19.37 -2.35 36.04
CA LEU A 437 19.72 -0.95 35.81
C LEU A 437 20.12 -0.24 37.11
N ILE A 438 19.37 -0.44 38.19
CA ILE A 438 19.67 0.15 39.50
C ILE A 438 20.97 -0.41 40.07
N GLU A 439 21.19 -1.72 39.94
CA GLU A 439 22.39 -2.39 40.43
C GLU A 439 23.66 -1.93 39.70
N LYS A 440 23.63 -1.92 38.36
CA LYS A 440 24.80 -1.58 37.54
C LYS A 440 25.06 -0.08 37.43
N TYR A 441 24.00 0.75 37.42
CA TYR A 441 24.11 2.19 37.18
C TYR A 441 23.40 3.02 38.26
N PRO A 442 23.69 2.79 39.56
CA PRO A 442 22.90 3.32 40.67
C PRO A 442 22.84 4.84 40.73
N ARG A 443 23.88 5.52 40.21
CA ARG A 443 24.04 6.97 40.23
C ARG A 443 23.63 7.64 38.92
N THR A 444 22.55 7.17 38.30
CA THR A 444 22.02 7.74 37.06
C THR A 444 20.56 8.15 37.22
N ARG A 445 20.13 9.17 36.46
CA ARG A 445 18.70 9.57 36.42
C ARG A 445 17.81 8.41 35.99
N TYR A 446 18.32 7.52 35.14
CA TYR A 446 17.62 6.33 34.66
C TYR A 446 17.41 5.32 35.78
N ALA A 447 18.39 5.13 36.67
CA ALA A 447 18.20 4.35 37.88
C ALA A 447 17.20 4.99 38.85
N ASN A 448 17.14 6.32 38.97
CA ASN A 448 16.06 6.97 39.74
C ASN A 448 14.69 6.79 39.08
N GLY A 449 14.59 6.89 37.76
CA GLY A 449 13.38 6.52 37.02
C GLY A 449 12.98 5.06 37.29
N ALA A 450 13.95 4.14 37.32
CA ALA A 450 13.72 2.74 37.63
C ALA A 450 13.24 2.52 39.07
N ARG A 451 13.83 3.22 40.05
CA ARG A 451 13.39 3.20 41.45
C ARG A 451 11.95 3.68 41.57
N LEU A 452 11.58 4.77 40.91
CA LEU A 452 10.20 5.24 40.86
C LEU A 452 9.26 4.19 40.26
N MET A 453 9.64 3.56 39.15
CA MET A 453 8.87 2.50 38.50
C MET A 453 8.73 1.21 39.34
N LEU A 454 9.59 1.01 40.34
CA LEU A 454 9.59 -0.10 41.30
C LEU A 454 9.10 0.31 42.71
N ASN A 455 8.61 1.54 42.90
CA ASN A 455 8.23 2.09 44.20
C ASN A 455 9.35 2.04 45.26
N GLN A 456 10.59 2.31 44.85
CA GLN A 456 11.77 2.41 45.71
C GLN A 456 12.16 3.88 45.95
N PRO A 457 12.80 4.21 47.08
CA PRO A 457 13.26 5.56 47.36
C PRO A 457 14.34 5.99 46.36
N ILE A 458 14.23 7.19 45.80
CA ILE A 458 15.20 7.75 44.85
C ILE A 458 16.50 8.19 45.55
N ASP A 459 17.61 8.18 44.81
CA ASP A 459 18.87 8.77 45.27
C ASP A 459 18.89 10.27 44.92
N THR A 460 18.75 11.12 45.94
CA THR A 460 18.69 12.58 45.79
C THR A 460 20.05 13.22 45.48
N THR A 461 21.15 12.45 45.49
CA THR A 461 22.50 12.93 45.19
C THR A 461 22.86 12.86 43.71
N VAL A 462 22.01 12.24 42.88
CA VAL A 462 22.21 12.11 41.44
C VAL A 462 21.95 13.45 40.75
N ILE A 463 22.92 13.93 39.98
CA ILE A 463 22.82 15.16 39.18
C ILE A 463 22.28 14.82 37.79
N ASP A 464 21.31 15.61 37.32
CA ASP A 464 20.66 15.44 36.02
C ASP A 464 21.59 15.91 34.90
N ILE A 465 22.38 14.99 34.35
CA ILE A 465 23.11 15.20 33.10
C ILE A 465 22.55 14.18 32.11
N GLU A 466 21.70 14.65 31.20
CA GLU A 466 21.29 13.82 30.07
C GLU A 466 22.52 13.58 29.19
N PRO A 467 22.89 12.33 28.85
CA PRO A 467 23.86 12.13 27.80
C PRO A 467 23.28 12.77 26.55
N GLU A 468 23.92 13.83 26.06
CA GLU A 468 23.55 14.45 24.80
C GLU A 468 23.54 13.35 23.73
N ILE A 469 22.34 13.00 23.26
CA ILE A 469 22.19 12.31 21.99
C ILE A 469 22.31 13.36 20.88
N GLU A 470 23.34 14.21 20.97
CA GLU A 470 23.81 14.90 19.80
C GLU A 470 24.69 13.91 19.05
N MET A 471 24.31 13.63 17.80
CA MET A 471 25.24 13.04 16.85
C MET A 471 26.29 14.11 16.55
N ASN A 472 27.29 14.27 17.42
CA ASN A 472 28.43 15.09 17.09
C ASN A 472 29.30 14.29 16.10
N VAL A 473 28.87 14.29 14.84
CA VAL A 473 29.69 13.86 13.72
C VAL A 473 30.76 14.94 13.57
N LYS A 474 31.78 14.95 14.45
CA LYS A 474 33.09 15.29 13.93
C LYS A 474 33.36 14.19 12.92
N PRO A 475 33.45 14.51 11.62
CA PRO A 475 33.85 13.51 10.65
C PRO A 475 35.12 12.86 11.20
N LEU A 476 35.21 11.53 11.21
CA LEU A 476 36.51 10.87 11.11
C LEU A 476 37.29 11.68 10.09
N GLU A 477 38.40 12.32 10.49
CA GLU A 477 39.06 13.42 9.78
C GLU A 477 38.70 13.38 8.31
N GLN A 478 37.80 14.30 7.92
CA GLN A 478 37.24 14.35 6.58
C GLN A 478 38.42 14.32 5.61
N LYS A 479 38.70 13.16 5.02
CA LYS A 479 39.49 13.10 3.79
C LYS A 479 38.70 14.00 2.85
N LYS A 480 39.29 15.15 2.49
CA LYS A 480 38.63 16.19 1.68
C LYS A 480 37.81 15.50 0.60
N GLU A 481 36.50 15.63 0.73
CA GLU A 481 35.52 15.01 -0.15
C GLU A 481 35.81 15.55 -1.56
N VAL A 482 36.30 14.68 -2.45
CA VAL A 482 36.32 14.99 -3.87
C VAL A 482 34.95 14.54 -4.36
N PRO A 483 34.05 15.46 -4.77
CA PRO A 483 32.82 15.06 -5.44
C PRO A 483 33.18 14.05 -6.53
N PRO A 484 32.46 12.93 -6.66
CA PRO A 484 32.72 12.01 -7.75
C PRO A 484 32.75 12.82 -9.05
N MET A 485 33.81 12.66 -9.84
CA MET A 485 33.94 13.42 -11.09
C MET A 485 32.64 13.24 -11.88
N PRO A 486 32.06 14.31 -12.44
CA PRO A 486 30.90 14.17 -13.30
C PRO A 486 31.25 13.14 -14.36
N ALA A 487 30.37 12.14 -14.54
CA ALA A 487 30.56 11.12 -15.55
C ALA A 487 30.86 11.83 -16.88
N ASP A 488 32.03 11.58 -17.44
CA ASP A 488 32.41 12.13 -18.72
C ASP A 488 31.37 11.60 -19.70
N THR A 489 30.53 12.47 -20.25
CA THR A 489 29.62 12.10 -21.33
C THR A 489 30.48 11.87 -22.56
N ALA A 490 31.22 10.77 -22.57
CA ALA A 490 31.97 10.28 -23.70
C ALA A 490 30.95 9.89 -24.76
N GLN A 491 30.73 10.85 -25.66
CA GLN A 491 30.54 10.68 -27.09
C GLN A 491 29.80 9.39 -27.46
N THR A 492 28.52 9.55 -27.83
CA THR A 492 27.88 8.66 -28.80
C THR A 492 28.89 8.38 -29.92
N PRO A 493 29.28 7.12 -30.18
CA PRO A 493 30.07 6.83 -31.35
C PRO A 493 29.30 7.33 -32.58
N PRO A 494 29.98 7.93 -33.58
CA PRO A 494 29.31 8.33 -34.80
C PRO A 494 28.63 7.10 -35.43
N PRO A 495 27.52 7.28 -36.16
CA PRO A 495 26.91 6.18 -36.88
C PRO A 495 27.95 5.69 -37.91
N ASP A 496 28.42 4.45 -37.75
CA ASP A 496 29.20 3.80 -38.79
C ASP A 496 28.34 3.72 -40.05
N SER A 497 28.67 4.60 -40.98
CA SER A 497 28.31 4.51 -42.38
C SER A 497 29.05 3.34 -43.01
N ASP A 498 28.30 2.55 -43.76
CA ASP A 498 28.74 1.59 -44.79
C ASP A 498 29.31 0.24 -44.33
N ALA A 499 28.39 -0.72 -44.15
CA ALA A 499 28.60 -2.09 -44.62
C ALA A 499 27.32 -2.61 -45.31
N LYS A 500 27.45 -2.79 -46.62
CA LYS A 500 26.43 -3.29 -47.56
C LYS A 500 26.00 -4.74 -47.27
N ASP A 501 24.76 -5.02 -47.65
CA ASP A 501 24.22 -6.30 -48.13
C ASP A 501 24.66 -7.60 -47.47
N SER A 502 23.77 -8.16 -46.64
CA SER A 502 23.33 -9.56 -46.81
C SER A 502 22.14 -9.87 -45.91
N LEU A 503 20.97 -10.07 -46.52
CA LEU A 503 19.79 -10.66 -45.91
C LEU A 503 20.06 -12.14 -45.54
N PRO A 504 19.76 -12.59 -44.32
CA PRO A 504 19.48 -14.00 -44.08
C PRO A 504 17.99 -14.29 -44.32
N LYS A 505 17.73 -15.21 -45.24
CA LYS A 505 16.43 -15.80 -45.58
C LYS A 505 15.69 -16.39 -44.35
N PRO A 506 14.35 -16.47 -44.38
CA PRO A 506 13.56 -17.16 -43.37
C PRO A 506 13.68 -18.68 -43.51
N LEU A 507 13.94 -19.38 -42.41
CA LEU A 507 13.87 -20.85 -42.33
C LEU A 507 12.65 -21.25 -41.50
N ILE A 508 11.58 -21.62 -42.20
CA ILE A 508 10.64 -22.64 -41.76
C ILE A 508 10.86 -23.84 -42.68
N PRO A 509 10.92 -25.06 -42.13
CA PRO A 509 10.13 -26.13 -42.71
C PRO A 509 9.31 -26.84 -41.63
N GLY A 510 7.99 -26.87 -41.80
CA GLY A 510 7.16 -27.89 -41.17
C GLY A 510 7.26 -29.21 -41.96
N PRO A 511 6.92 -30.35 -41.36
CA PRO A 511 6.57 -31.55 -42.11
C PRO A 511 5.06 -31.60 -42.33
N ASN A 512 4.72 -31.73 -43.60
CA ASN A 512 3.43 -32.08 -44.15
C ASN A 512 3.21 -33.60 -43.95
N MET A 513 2.04 -34.02 -43.45
CA MET A 513 1.46 -35.31 -43.84
C MET A 513 -0.04 -35.16 -44.06
N ASN A 514 -0.39 -35.30 -45.33
CA ASN A 514 -1.73 -35.46 -45.87
C ASN A 514 -2.44 -36.70 -45.32
N ARG A 515 -3.77 -36.58 -45.17
CA ARG A 515 -4.80 -37.49 -45.73
C ARG A 515 -6.16 -36.80 -45.55
N GLU A 516 -6.66 -36.12 -46.58
CA GLU A 516 -7.63 -36.64 -47.56
C GLU A 516 -8.91 -37.21 -46.93
N MET A 517 -10.02 -36.46 -47.03
CA MET A 517 -11.16 -36.74 -47.93
C MET A 517 -12.42 -35.96 -47.49
N ASN A 518 -12.67 -34.83 -48.15
CA ASN A 518 -13.84 -34.50 -49.00
C ASN A 518 -15.30 -34.83 -48.54
N PRO A 519 -16.36 -34.34 -49.24
CA PRO A 519 -17.13 -33.18 -48.78
C PRO A 519 -18.64 -33.45 -48.68
N LYS A 520 -19.36 -32.57 -47.98
CA LYS A 520 -20.64 -31.98 -48.40
C LYS A 520 -21.00 -30.81 -47.51
#